data_AF-A0A248KKI4-F1
#
_entry.id   AF-A0A248KKI4-F1
#
_cell.length_a   1.000
_cell.length_b   1.000
_cell.length_c   1.000
_cell.angle_alpha   90.00
_cell.angle_beta   90.00
_cell.angle_gamma   90.00
#
_symmetry.space_group_name_H-M   'P 1'
#
loop_
_entity.id
_entity.type
_entity.pdbx_description
1 polymer ?
#
loop_
_entity_poly.entity_id
_entity_poly.type
_entity_poly.pdbx_seq_one_letter_code
_entity_poly.pdbx_strand_id
1 'polypeptide(L)'
;MCLLLLLSGCSGSRTAPVPVVVTPLPIDAELLAETPVPVRPAPFTYGASVVWNATLLTALGQCNRDKNDARQQDLKRIEIYGRRPASGG
;
A
#
# COMPACT_ATOMS: atom_id res chain seq x y z
N MET A 1 50.03 0.49 -39.22
CA MET A 1 49.68 0.24 -37.80
C MET A 1 48.83 1.38 -37.24
N CYS A 2 47.76 1.80 -37.93
CA CYS A 2 46.87 2.88 -37.46
C CYS A 2 45.40 2.44 -37.33
N LEU A 3 45.09 1.17 -37.66
CA LEU A 3 43.74 0.62 -37.59
C LEU A 3 43.32 0.25 -36.14
N LEU A 4 44.29 -0.08 -35.27
CA LEU A 4 44.03 -0.53 -33.90
C LEU A 4 43.59 0.61 -32.96
N LEU A 5 43.98 1.86 -33.26
CA LEU A 5 43.61 3.05 -32.47
C LEU A 5 42.15 3.47 -32.66
N LEU A 6 41.49 3.00 -33.72
CA LEU A 6 40.09 3.33 -34.01
C LEU A 6 39.09 2.37 -33.32
N LEU A 7 39.55 1.24 -32.76
CA LEU A 7 38.69 0.28 -32.04
C LEU A 7 38.57 0.55 -30.53
N SER A 8 39.34 1.49 -29.96
CA SER A 8 39.23 1.89 -28.55
C SER A 8 38.12 2.94 -28.33
N GLY A 9 36.97 2.76 -28.98
CA GLY A 9 35.89 3.74 -29.05
C GLY A 9 34.57 3.26 -28.48
N CYS A 10 34.55 2.53 -27.35
CA CYS A 10 33.33 2.37 -26.54
C CYS A 10 33.57 1.81 -25.12
N SER A 11 34.79 1.89 -24.58
CA SER A 11 35.12 1.27 -23.28
C SER A 11 34.73 2.13 -22.06
N GLY A 12 33.99 3.23 -22.24
CA GLY A 12 33.85 4.29 -21.23
C GLY A 12 32.45 4.85 -21.04
N SER A 13 31.39 4.25 -21.61
CA SER A 13 30.03 4.65 -21.29
C SER A 13 29.68 4.19 -19.87
N ARG A 14 30.11 4.96 -18.87
CA ARG A 14 29.54 4.89 -17.52
C ARG A 14 28.08 5.28 -17.64
N THR A 15 27.19 4.33 -17.42
CA THR A 15 25.77 4.62 -17.23
C THR A 15 25.67 5.55 -16.02
N ALA A 16 25.33 6.82 -16.26
CA ALA A 16 24.98 7.72 -15.17
C ALA A 16 23.76 7.12 -14.45
N PRO A 17 23.76 7.01 -13.11
CA PRO A 17 22.59 6.54 -12.39
C PRO A 17 21.47 7.56 -12.62
N VAL A 18 20.47 7.15 -13.40
CA VAL A 18 19.25 7.93 -13.56
C VAL A 18 18.50 7.82 -12.23
N PRO A 19 18.15 8.95 -11.59
CA PRO A 19 17.39 8.91 -10.35
C PRO A 19 16.04 8.24 -10.63
N VAL A 20 15.82 7.08 -10.02
CA VAL A 20 14.50 6.47 -10.07
C VAL A 20 13.60 7.19 -9.08
N VAL A 21 12.74 8.05 -9.60
CA VAL A 21 11.64 8.63 -8.82
C VAL A 21 10.58 7.54 -8.65
N VAL A 22 10.45 7.01 -7.42
CA VAL A 22 9.33 6.15 -7.06
C VAL A 22 8.21 7.07 -6.56
N THR A 23 7.19 7.26 -7.39
CA THR A 23 5.97 7.94 -6.94
C THR A 23 5.12 6.92 -6.18
N PRO A 24 4.85 7.11 -4.87
CA PRO A 24 3.95 6.21 -4.17
C PRO A 24 2.56 6.29 -4.78
N LEU A 25 1.96 5.13 -5.05
CA LEU A 25 0.56 5.03 -5.45
C LEU A 25 -0.31 5.72 -4.38
N PRO A 26 -1.30 6.53 -4.78
CA PRO A 26 -2.22 7.14 -3.84
C PRO A 26 -2.86 6.05 -2.98
N ILE A 27 -3.09 6.38 -1.70
CA ILE A 27 -3.84 5.51 -0.80
C ILE A 27 -5.28 5.48 -1.31
N ASP A 28 -5.89 4.30 -1.33
CA ASP A 28 -7.29 4.18 -1.69
C ASP A 28 -8.15 5.02 -0.73
N ALA A 29 -9.03 5.85 -1.27
CA ALA A 29 -9.90 6.69 -0.45
C ALA A 29 -10.81 5.84 0.45
N GLU A 30 -11.16 4.62 0.03
CA GLU A 30 -11.95 3.68 0.81
C GLU A 30 -11.22 3.22 2.08
N LEU A 31 -9.89 3.11 2.04
CA LEU A 31 -9.07 2.77 3.20
C LEU A 31 -9.01 3.89 4.25
N LEU A 32 -9.33 5.12 3.85
CA LEU A 32 -9.35 6.29 4.74
C LEU A 32 -10.75 6.62 5.24
N ALA A 33 -11.78 5.93 4.73
CA ALA A 33 -13.14 6.14 5.17
C ALA A 33 -13.32 5.64 6.61
N GLU A 34 -14.00 6.44 7.45
CA GLU A 34 -14.36 6.00 8.79
C GLU A 34 -15.37 4.85 8.72
N THR A 35 -15.22 3.87 9.62
CA THR A 35 -16.24 2.83 9.78
C THR A 35 -17.55 3.47 10.24
N PRO A 36 -18.67 3.31 9.50
CA PRO A 36 -19.94 3.93 9.87
C PRO A 36 -20.41 3.46 11.25
N VAL A 37 -20.77 4.41 12.12
CA VAL A 37 -21.32 4.09 13.44
C VAL A 37 -22.84 3.85 13.31
N PRO A 38 -23.36 2.70 13.74
CA PRO A 38 -24.80 2.43 13.73
C PRO A 38 -25.58 3.44 14.58
N VAL A 39 -26.66 3.99 14.02
CA VAL A 39 -27.53 4.94 14.71
C VAL A 39 -28.14 4.30 15.95
N ARG A 40 -28.02 4.98 17.10
CA ARG A 40 -28.65 4.52 18.35
C ARG A 40 -30.18 4.63 18.24
N PRO A 41 -30.93 3.56 18.51
CA PRO A 41 -32.39 3.62 18.49
C PRO A 41 -32.96 4.44 19.65
N ALA A 42 -34.10 5.09 19.40
CA ALA A 42 -34.88 5.84 20.40
C ALA A 42 -36.37 5.47 20.26
N PRO A 43 -37.06 4.99 21.33
CA PRO A 43 -36.53 4.70 22.66
C PRO A 43 -35.56 3.51 22.67
N PHE A 44 -34.59 3.54 23.58
CA PHE A 44 -33.56 2.49 23.70
C PHE A 44 -34.06 1.34 24.60
N THR A 45 -34.94 0.50 24.07
CA THR A 45 -35.46 -0.67 24.78
C THR A 45 -34.44 -1.82 24.82
N TYR A 46 -34.67 -2.83 25.66
CA TYR A 46 -33.82 -4.03 25.69
C TYR A 46 -33.76 -4.76 24.33
N GLY A 47 -34.90 -4.93 23.66
CA GLY A 47 -34.90 -5.55 22.32
C GLY A 47 -34.13 -4.71 21.29
N ALA A 48 -34.24 -3.39 21.37
CA ALA A 48 -33.51 -2.48 20.49
C ALA A 48 -31.98 -2.53 20.75
N SER A 49 -31.56 -2.73 22.01
CA SER A 49 -30.14 -2.85 22.35
C SER A 49 -29.53 -4.15 21.81
N VAL A 50 -30.29 -5.26 21.81
CA VAL A 50 -29.84 -6.53 21.20
C VAL A 50 -29.58 -6.36 19.71
N VAL A 51 -30.52 -5.75 18.98
CA VAL A 51 -30.38 -5.50 17.54
C VAL A 51 -29.21 -4.54 17.27
N TRP A 52 -29.13 -3.43 18.00
CA TRP A 52 -28.06 -2.43 17.81
C TRP A 52 -26.67 -3.00 18.13
N ASN A 53 -26.53 -3.82 19.18
CA ASN A 53 -25.27 -4.49 19.50
C ASN A 53 -24.86 -5.51 18.42
N ALA A 54 -25.82 -6.23 17.81
CA ALA A 54 -25.52 -7.08 16.67
C ALA A 54 -24.99 -6.28 15.48
N THR A 55 -25.61 -5.11 15.18
CA THR A 55 -25.12 -4.20 14.13
C THR A 55 -23.72 -3.68 14.44
N LEU A 56 -23.43 -3.33 15.70
CA LEU A 56 -22.09 -2.92 16.12
C LEU A 56 -21.05 -4.03 15.92
N LEU A 57 -21.38 -5.26 16.28
CA LEU A 57 -20.48 -6.40 16.08
C LEU A 57 -20.20 -6.65 14.59
N THR A 58 -21.20 -6.45 13.72
CA THR A 58 -21.00 -6.51 12.27
C THR A 58 -20.07 -5.40 11.78
N ALA A 59 -20.28 -4.15 12.21
CA ALA A 59 -19.43 -3.02 11.84
C ALA A 59 -17.98 -3.21 12.32
N LEU A 60 -17.78 -3.73 13.53
CA LEU A 60 -16.46 -4.07 14.07
C LEU A 60 -15.81 -5.20 13.27
N GLY A 61 -16.58 -6.23 12.90
CA GLY A 61 -16.10 -7.31 12.05
C GLY A 61 -15.63 -6.82 10.68
N GLN A 62 -16.37 -5.88 10.08
CA GLN A 62 -15.95 -5.24 8.83
C GLN A 62 -14.66 -4.43 9.02
N CYS A 63 -14.60 -3.56 10.02
CA CYS A 63 -13.41 -2.77 10.34
C CYS A 63 -12.16 -3.65 10.51
N ASN A 64 -12.29 -4.81 11.15
CA ASN A 64 -11.18 -5.74 11.31
C ASN A 64 -10.73 -6.39 9.99
N ARG A 65 -11.66 -6.64 9.06
CA ARG A 65 -11.33 -7.10 7.70
C ARG A 65 -10.60 -6.01 6.92
N ASP A 66 -11.11 -4.78 6.94
CA ASP A 66 -10.48 -3.65 6.24
C ASP A 66 -9.04 -3.43 6.74
N LYS A 67 -8.82 -3.51 8.06
CA LYS A 67 -7.46 -3.46 8.66
C LYS A 67 -6.57 -4.61 8.22
N ASN A 68 -7.12 -5.80 8.05
CA ASN A 68 -6.34 -6.94 7.56
C ASN A 68 -5.93 -6.70 6.10
N ASP A 69 -6.85 -6.26 5.25
CA ASP A 69 -6.59 -6.02 3.84
C ASP A 69 -5.54 -4.90 3.65
N ALA A 70 -5.63 -3.83 4.43
CA ALA A 70 -4.61 -2.78 4.49
C ALA A 70 -3.22 -3.32 4.86
N ARG A 71 -3.13 -4.22 5.85
CA ARG A 71 -1.85 -4.89 6.20
C ARG A 71 -1.33 -5.75 5.05
N GLN A 72 -2.18 -6.50 4.36
CA GLN A 72 -1.77 -7.33 3.23
C GLN A 72 -1.26 -6.48 2.06
N GLN A 73 -1.90 -5.33 1.79
CA GLN A 73 -1.43 -4.38 0.79
C GLN A 73 -0.06 -3.81 1.16
N ASP A 74 0.16 -3.46 2.43
CA ASP A 74 1.45 -2.95 2.91
C ASP A 74 2.56 -4.01 2.79
N LEU A 75 2.29 -5.26 3.19
CA LEU A 75 3.23 -6.36 3.02
C LEU A 75 3.62 -6.57 1.55
N LYS A 76 2.66 -6.49 0.61
CA LYS A 76 2.94 -6.56 -0.83
C LYS A 76 3.81 -5.39 -1.29
N ARG A 77 3.55 -4.17 -0.81
CA ARG A 77 4.40 -3.00 -1.10
C ARG A 77 5.82 -3.25 -0.59
N ILE A 78 5.98 -3.71 0.64
CA ILE A 78 7.29 -4.05 1.23
C ILE A 78 7.99 -5.15 0.43
N GLU A 79 7.29 -6.21 0.00
CA GLU A 79 7.89 -7.26 -0.83
C GLU A 79 8.40 -6.71 -2.16
N ILE A 80 7.58 -5.93 -2.86
CA ILE A 80 7.92 -5.33 -4.17
C ILE A 80 9.11 -4.38 -4.04
N TYR A 81 9.07 -3.46 -3.08
CA TYR A 81 10.13 -2.47 -2.91
C TYR A 81 11.37 -3.03 -2.21
N GLY A 82 11.22 -4.03 -1.34
CA GLY A 82 12.31 -4.70 -0.63
C GLY A 82 13.09 -5.71 -1.49
N ARG A 83 12.48 -6.26 -2.54
CA ARG A 83 13.18 -7.11 -3.54
C ARG A 83 14.01 -6.28 -4.53
N ARG A 84 13.90 -4.95 -4.51
CA ARG A 84 14.69 -4.10 -5.40
C ARG A 84 16.18 -4.22 -5.04
N PRO A 85 17.06 -4.63 -5.97
CA PRO A 85 18.49 -4.61 -5.70
C PRO A 85 18.89 -3.18 -5.35
N ALA A 86 19.74 -3.03 -4.33
CA ALA A 86 20.30 -1.73 -3.97
C ALA A 86 20.83 -1.07 -5.25
N SER A 87 20.38 0.15 -5.52
CA SER A 87 20.92 0.95 -6.61
C SER A 87 22.37 1.30 -6.26
N GLY A 88 23.31 0.43 -6.64
CA GLY A 88 24.74 0.63 -6.50
C GLY A 88 25.46 -0.57 -5.87
N GLY A 89 26.28 -1.25 -6.68
CA GLY A 89 27.48 -1.92 -6.20
C GLY A 89 28.65 -0.95 -6.13
#